data_AF-A0A494RCA9-F1
#
_entry.id   AF-A0A494RCA9-F1
#
_cell.length_a   1.000
_cell.length_b   1.000
_cell.length_c   1.000
_cell.angle_alpha   90.00
_cell.angle_beta   90.00
_cell.angle_gamma   90.00
#
_symmetry.space_group_name_H-M   'P 1'
#
loop_
_entity.id
_entity.type
_entity.pdbx_description
1 polymer ?
#
loop_
_entity_poly.entity_id
_entity_poly.type
_entity_poly.pdbx_seq_one_letter_code
_entity_poly.pdbx_strand_id
1 'polypeptide(L)'
;MTPGWHVDAVDPAWRPPHRQDGILHQELYTRVRVFNRRKFRKHPDTGKHTSVLNPPEKWIREPVPDLRIIDDELWTRVQNSKAELSTLPAAHGRKPKRLLSGLMKCDQCSSAMTLKGGKYICSGHYDRGAATCTNGKIIAATTVERRVLAGVKTHLVSPEAIAMAVTLYREAAEEHQRMVERERAPMEKELVEIGRQLERAQVMFMAGVVDLNTLKARTAPLEERRHELNALLSVAAPQNVQLHPGVAEA
;
A
#
# COMPACT_ATOMS: atom_id res chain seq x y z
N MET A 1 51.74 12.80 30.84
CA MET A 1 50.99 13.61 29.87
C MET A 1 50.09 12.67 29.07
N THR A 2 48.87 12.45 29.54
CA THR A 2 47.84 11.70 28.80
C THR A 2 47.24 12.63 27.74
N PRO A 3 47.19 12.26 26.45
CA PRO A 3 46.47 13.05 25.47
C PRO A 3 44.97 12.86 25.72
N GLY A 4 44.31 13.93 26.17
CA GLY A 4 42.86 13.99 26.28
C GLY A 4 42.25 13.96 24.87
N TRP A 5 41.46 12.94 24.59
CA TRP A 5 40.68 12.86 23.37
C TRP A 5 39.35 13.58 23.62
N HIS A 6 39.19 14.76 23.00
CA HIS A 6 37.86 15.33 22.80
C HIS A 6 37.12 14.45 21.80
N VAL A 7 36.17 13.66 22.29
CA VAL A 7 35.05 13.19 21.48
C VAL A 7 34.22 14.42 21.16
N ASP A 8 34.26 14.87 19.91
CA ASP A 8 33.24 15.79 19.42
C ASP A 8 31.88 15.16 19.73
N ALA A 9 31.14 15.81 20.63
CA ALA A 9 29.80 15.39 21.00
C ALA A 9 28.97 15.37 19.71
N VAL A 10 28.61 14.17 19.25
CA VAL A 10 27.55 14.03 18.26
C VAL A 10 26.30 14.53 18.96
N ASP A 11 25.80 15.68 18.51
CA ASP A 11 24.56 16.28 18.99
C ASP A 11 23.48 15.19 19.08
N PRO A 12 22.92 14.91 20.28
CA PRO A 12 21.88 13.90 20.45
C PRO A 12 20.61 14.20 19.65
N ALA A 13 20.41 15.44 19.19
CA ALA A 13 19.31 15.85 18.32
C ALA A 13 19.56 15.54 16.83
N TRP A 14 20.81 15.24 16.42
CA TRP A 14 21.13 14.96 15.03
C TRP A 14 20.87 13.50 14.68
N ARG A 15 19.65 13.22 14.21
CA ARG A 15 19.36 11.98 13.48
C ARG A 15 19.93 12.14 12.06
N PRO A 16 20.90 11.30 11.61
CA PRO A 16 21.35 11.39 10.23
C PRO A 16 20.13 11.20 9.32
N PRO A 17 19.92 12.08 8.32
CA PRO A 17 18.89 11.84 7.32
C PRO A 17 19.11 10.44 6.74
N HIS A 18 18.03 9.72 6.42
CA HIS A 18 18.12 8.46 5.69
C HIS A 18 19.12 8.65 4.55
N ARG A 19 19.99 7.66 4.28
CA ARG A 19 21.15 7.87 3.39
C ARG A 19 20.80 8.33 1.98
N GLN A 20 19.51 8.30 1.60
CA GLN A 20 19.00 8.67 0.29
C GLN A 20 19.84 7.99 -0.80
N ASP A 21 20.07 6.70 -0.59
CA ASP A 21 20.77 5.82 -1.51
C ASP A 21 19.72 5.04 -2.32
N GLY A 22 19.99 4.82 -3.61
CA GLY A 22 19.14 4.03 -4.49
C GLY A 22 18.59 4.80 -5.68
N ILE A 23 18.04 4.06 -6.64
CA ILE A 23 17.63 4.59 -7.96
C ILE A 23 16.60 5.73 -7.83
N LEU A 24 15.68 5.64 -6.87
CA LEU A 24 14.65 6.67 -6.63
C LEU A 24 15.15 7.88 -5.83
N HIS A 25 16.45 8.00 -5.55
CA HIS A 25 17.05 9.18 -4.90
C HIS A 25 18.08 9.85 -5.80
N GLN A 26 18.22 9.40 -7.05
CA GLN A 26 19.24 9.91 -7.95
C GLN A 26 18.78 11.20 -8.65
N GLU A 27 19.23 12.35 -8.13
CA GLU A 27 18.94 13.70 -8.67
C GLU A 27 19.45 13.88 -10.12
N LEU A 28 20.31 12.98 -10.62
CA LEU A 28 20.77 12.98 -12.01
C LEU A 28 19.60 12.89 -13.00
N TYR A 29 18.55 12.14 -12.64
CA TYR A 29 17.38 11.96 -13.50
C TYR A 29 16.59 13.25 -13.70
N THR A 30 16.77 14.22 -12.81
CA THR A 30 16.22 15.59 -12.86
C THR A 30 17.32 16.63 -13.05
N ARG A 31 18.35 16.33 -13.85
CA ARG A 31 19.38 17.28 -14.31
C ARG A 31 20.40 17.74 -13.26
N VAL A 32 20.53 17.09 -12.11
CA VAL A 32 21.48 17.53 -11.08
C VAL A 32 22.44 16.41 -10.71
N ARG A 33 23.73 16.63 -10.94
CA ARG A 33 24.78 15.70 -10.54
C ARG A 33 25.24 16.06 -9.14
N VAL A 34 25.07 15.14 -8.19
CA VAL A 34 25.48 15.34 -6.81
C VAL A 34 26.70 14.50 -6.47
N PHE A 35 27.75 15.15 -5.99
CA PHE A 35 29.01 14.54 -5.60
C PHE A 35 29.40 14.86 -4.16
N ASN A 36 30.44 14.17 -3.68
CA ASN A 36 31.00 14.36 -2.34
C ASN A 36 29.99 14.09 -1.20
N ARG A 37 29.00 13.24 -1.43
CA ARG A 37 27.98 12.88 -0.43
C ARG A 37 28.52 12.06 0.73
N ARG A 38 29.62 11.35 0.54
CA ARG A 38 30.20 10.43 1.55
C ARG A 38 31.71 10.50 1.58
N LYS A 39 32.26 10.25 2.76
CA LYS A 39 33.68 9.95 2.99
C LYS A 39 33.81 8.59 3.66
N PHE A 40 34.91 7.91 3.39
CA PHE A 40 35.25 6.66 4.04
C PHE A 40 36.19 6.94 5.21
N ARG A 41 35.86 6.40 6.39
CA ARG A 41 36.71 6.46 7.57
C ARG A 41 37.14 5.06 7.95
N LYS A 42 38.43 4.87 8.19
CA LYS A 42 38.95 3.62 8.74
C LYS A 42 38.79 3.65 10.26
N HIS A 43 38.20 2.62 10.83
CA HIS A 43 38.12 2.45 12.27
C HIS A 43 39.52 2.13 12.82
N PRO A 44 40.02 2.87 13.82
CA PRO A 44 41.39 2.71 14.32
C PRO A 44 41.63 1.31 14.90
N ASP A 45 40.72 0.81 15.73
CA ASP A 45 40.94 -0.48 16.43
C ASP A 45 40.59 -1.72 15.60
N THR A 46 39.56 -1.65 14.75
CA THR A 46 39.09 -2.80 13.98
C THR A 46 39.58 -2.84 12.54
N GLY A 47 40.21 -1.76 12.06
CA GLY A 47 40.69 -1.61 10.68
C GLY A 47 39.58 -1.53 9.62
N LYS A 48 38.31 -1.64 10.01
CA LYS A 48 37.16 -1.67 9.09
C LYS A 48 36.88 -0.27 8.51
N HIS A 49 36.56 -0.21 7.23
CA HIS A 49 36.12 1.03 6.59
C HIS A 49 34.61 1.21 6.78
N THR A 50 34.22 2.37 7.29
CA THR A 50 32.81 2.79 7.40
C THR A 50 32.56 4.00 6.51
N SER A 51 31.46 3.96 5.76
CA SER A 51 30.99 5.10 4.97
C SER A 51 30.19 6.04 5.87
N VAL A 52 30.62 7.30 5.93
CA VAL A 52 29.96 8.37 6.68
C VAL A 52 29.48 9.43 5.70
N LEU A 53 28.23 9.89 5.85
CA LEU A 53 27.71 10.99 5.06
C LEU A 53 28.45 12.29 5.38
N ASN A 54 28.81 13.03 4.35
CA ASN A 54 29.24 14.41 4.53
C ASN A 54 28.02 15.29 4.81
N PRO A 55 28.20 16.38 5.57
CA PRO A 55 27.13 17.36 5.77
C PRO A 55 26.70 17.96 4.41
N PRO A 56 25.41 18.30 4.22
CA PRO A 56 24.87 18.74 2.92
C PRO A 56 25.59 19.93 2.29
N GLU A 57 26.18 20.80 3.10
CA GLU A 57 26.94 21.98 2.67
C GLU A 57 28.22 21.61 1.92
N LYS A 58 28.72 20.38 2.12
CA LYS A 58 29.88 19.84 1.40
C LYS A 58 29.48 19.10 0.12
N TRP A 59 28.18 18.94 -0.14
CA TRP A 59 27.72 18.26 -1.35
C TRP A 59 27.87 19.19 -2.53
N ILE A 60 28.59 18.72 -3.54
CA ILE A 60 28.78 19.48 -4.78
C ILE A 60 27.62 19.13 -5.69
N ARG A 61 26.80 20.12 -6.03
CA ARG A 61 25.68 20.00 -6.96
C ARG A 61 26.00 20.72 -8.25
N GLU A 62 26.02 19.98 -9.35
CA GLU A 62 26.33 20.49 -10.68
C GLU A 62 25.12 20.31 -11.61
N PRO A 63 24.58 21.37 -12.22
CA PRO A 63 23.54 21.25 -13.23
C PRO A 63 24.05 20.54 -14.49
N VAL A 64 23.36 19.46 -14.88
CA VAL A 64 23.63 18.64 -16.07
C VAL A 64 22.33 18.41 -16.87
N PRO A 65 21.82 19.44 -17.56
CA PRO A 65 20.50 19.41 -18.21
C PRO A 65 20.35 18.28 -19.24
N ASP A 66 21.44 17.90 -19.91
CA ASP A 66 21.47 16.92 -20.99
C ASP A 66 21.30 15.47 -20.49
N LEU A 67 21.43 15.22 -19.19
CA LEU A 67 21.32 13.88 -18.59
C LEU A 67 19.94 13.59 -17.99
N ARG A 68 18.94 14.43 -18.28
CA ARG A 68 17.57 14.22 -17.83
C ARG A 68 17.00 12.92 -18.39
N ILE A 69 16.35 12.16 -17.52
CA ILE A 69 15.63 10.93 -17.90
C ILE A 69 14.13 11.05 -17.61
N ILE A 70 13.74 11.80 -16.57
CA ILE A 70 12.33 11.92 -16.15
C ILE A 70 11.91 13.37 -15.91
N ASP A 71 10.60 13.61 -15.89
CA ASP A 71 10.03 14.92 -15.62
C ASP A 71 10.06 15.31 -14.13
N ASP A 72 10.17 16.62 -13.87
CA ASP A 72 10.29 17.17 -12.52
C ASP A 72 8.99 16.97 -11.72
N GLU A 73 7.84 16.99 -12.40
CA GLU A 73 6.54 16.68 -11.81
C GLU A 73 6.48 15.21 -11.37
N LEU A 74 6.92 14.28 -12.23
CA LEU A 74 6.96 12.85 -11.91
C LEU A 74 7.92 12.57 -10.74
N TRP A 75 9.11 13.20 -10.75
CA TRP A 75 10.06 13.13 -9.65
C TRP A 75 9.44 13.60 -8.34
N THR A 76 8.80 14.77 -8.34
CA THR A 76 8.16 15.35 -7.16
C THR A 76 7.08 14.42 -6.61
N ARG A 77 6.21 13.88 -7.48
CA ARG A 77 5.17 12.92 -7.09
C ARG A 77 5.75 11.67 -6.43
N VAL A 78 6.83 11.12 -6.98
CA VAL A 78 7.50 9.93 -6.42
C VAL A 78 8.17 10.25 -5.07
N GLN A 79 8.83 11.39 -4.92
CA GLN A 79 9.43 11.78 -3.65
C GLN A 79 8.36 11.99 -2.56
N ASN A 80 7.22 12.60 -2.91
CA ASN A 80 6.09 12.79 -1.98
C ASN A 80 5.50 11.45 -1.53
N SER A 81 5.21 10.55 -2.47
CA SER A 81 4.71 9.20 -2.13
C SER A 81 5.69 8.43 -1.23
N LYS A 82 6.99 8.56 -1.46
CA LYS A 82 8.01 7.96 -0.57
C LYS A 82 8.03 8.59 0.81
N ALA A 83 7.90 9.91 0.91
CA ALA A 83 7.82 10.61 2.19
C ALA A 83 6.60 10.11 2.98
N GLU A 84 5.43 10.04 2.36
CA GLU A 84 4.21 9.49 2.96
C GLU A 84 4.42 8.05 3.46
N LEU A 85 4.92 7.16 2.60
CA LEU A 85 5.19 5.76 2.97
C LEU A 85 6.25 5.61 4.07
N SER A 86 7.21 6.54 4.17
CA SER A 86 8.25 6.50 5.22
C SER A 86 7.71 6.82 6.61
N THR A 87 6.54 7.47 6.71
CA THR A 87 5.88 7.72 7.99
C THR A 87 5.14 6.49 8.52
N LEU A 88 4.83 5.53 7.63
CA LEU A 88 4.16 4.29 8.01
C LEU A 88 5.15 3.32 8.72
N PRO A 89 4.68 2.57 9.73
CA PRO A 89 5.47 1.50 10.33
C PRO A 89 5.98 0.54 9.26
N ALA A 90 7.25 0.12 9.38
CA ALA A 90 7.90 -0.82 8.45
C ALA A 90 7.13 -2.15 8.24
N ALA A 91 6.20 -2.47 9.15
CA ALA A 91 5.26 -3.58 9.06
C ALA A 91 4.30 -3.49 7.84
N HIS A 92 3.99 -2.29 7.34
CA HIS A 92 3.08 -2.12 6.19
C HIS A 92 3.76 -2.31 4.83
N GLY A 93 5.08 -2.10 4.73
CA GLY A 93 5.81 -2.15 3.45
C GLY A 93 6.28 -3.53 3.01
N ARG A 94 6.35 -4.52 3.91
CA ARG A 94 6.74 -5.89 3.59
C ARG A 94 5.69 -6.86 4.08
N LYS A 95 4.96 -7.48 3.13
CA LYS A 95 4.16 -8.66 3.45
C LYS A 95 5.06 -9.67 4.17
N PRO A 96 4.74 -10.08 5.40
CA PRO A 96 5.56 -11.03 6.13
C PRO A 96 5.60 -12.32 5.32
N LYS A 97 6.81 -12.82 5.01
CA LYS A 97 6.98 -14.05 4.21
C LYS A 97 6.39 -15.28 4.88
N ARG A 98 6.16 -15.23 6.20
CA ARG A 98 5.70 -16.33 7.07
C ARG A 98 4.79 -15.78 8.17
N LEU A 99 3.84 -16.58 8.64
CA LEU A 99 2.74 -16.21 9.52
C LEU A 99 3.17 -15.40 10.75
N LEU A 100 4.22 -15.83 11.46
CA LEU A 100 4.63 -15.22 12.73
C LEU A 100 5.89 -14.35 12.63
N SER A 101 6.23 -13.89 11.42
CA SER A 101 7.44 -13.08 11.20
C SER A 101 7.38 -11.77 11.98
N GLY A 102 8.36 -11.52 12.85
CA GLY A 102 8.44 -10.29 13.64
C GLY A 102 7.52 -10.26 14.87
N LEU A 103 6.69 -11.28 15.08
CA LEU A 103 5.77 -11.35 16.22
C LEU A 103 6.35 -12.14 17.41
N MET A 104 7.11 -13.20 17.13
CA MET A 104 7.67 -14.06 18.18
C MET A 104 8.98 -13.51 18.75
N LYS A 105 9.05 -13.45 20.09
CA LYS A 105 10.25 -13.07 20.85
C LYS A 105 10.65 -14.18 21.83
N CYS A 106 11.93 -14.29 22.10
CA CYS A 106 12.46 -15.15 23.14
C CYS A 106 12.16 -14.52 24.50
N ASP A 107 11.49 -15.24 25.38
CA ASP A 107 11.16 -14.78 26.73
C ASP A 107 12.41 -14.40 27.55
N GLN A 108 13.51 -15.14 27.40
CA GLN A 108 14.72 -14.91 28.20
C GLN A 108 15.57 -13.68 27.80
N CYS A 109 15.66 -13.35 26.51
CA CYS A 109 16.55 -12.29 26.03
C CYS A 109 15.86 -11.25 25.15
N SER A 110 14.53 -11.37 24.99
CA SER A 110 13.68 -10.52 24.15
C SER A 110 14.06 -10.44 22.68
N SER A 111 15.10 -11.17 22.25
CA SER A 111 15.52 -11.24 20.85
C SER A 111 14.48 -11.96 20.01
N ALA A 112 14.40 -11.65 18.72
CA ALA A 112 13.43 -12.26 17.82
C ALA A 112 13.62 -13.78 17.72
N MET A 113 12.52 -14.53 17.65
CA MET A 113 12.55 -15.93 17.25
C MET A 113 12.56 -16.00 15.72
N THR A 114 13.58 -16.63 15.15
CA THR A 114 13.77 -16.71 13.70
C THR A 114 13.51 -18.12 13.19
N LEU A 115 13.01 -18.23 11.96
CA LEU A 115 12.70 -19.50 11.32
C LEU A 115 13.92 -20.02 10.55
N LYS A 116 14.42 -21.20 10.90
CA LYS A 116 15.51 -21.92 10.21
C LYS A 116 15.10 -23.37 10.00
N GLY A 117 15.12 -23.85 8.74
CA GLY A 117 14.78 -25.24 8.42
C GLY A 117 13.40 -25.68 8.94
N GLY A 118 12.41 -24.79 8.91
CA GLY A 118 11.06 -25.08 9.41
C GLY A 118 10.91 -25.08 10.94
N LYS A 119 11.90 -24.58 11.68
CA LYS A 119 11.87 -24.52 13.15
C LYS A 119 12.17 -23.10 13.64
N TYR A 120 11.49 -22.67 14.70
CA TYR A 120 11.78 -21.42 15.38
C TYR A 120 12.91 -21.60 16.40
N ILE A 121 13.86 -20.67 16.36
CA ILE A 121 15.02 -20.62 17.25
C ILE A 121 15.25 -19.20 17.75
N CYS A 122 15.84 -19.06 18.94
CA CYS A 122 16.24 -17.76 19.48
C CYS A 122 17.44 -17.21 18.67
N SER A 123 17.28 -16.05 18.02
CA SER A 123 18.39 -15.40 17.30
C SER A 123 19.53 -14.97 18.22
N GLY A 124 19.22 -14.52 19.44
CA GLY A 124 20.23 -14.15 20.43
C GLY A 124 21.17 -15.31 20.79
N HIS A 125 20.61 -16.49 21.03
CA HIS A 125 21.40 -17.70 21.30
C HIS A 125 22.12 -18.21 20.05
N TYR A 126 21.44 -18.25 18.90
CA TYR A 126 22.00 -18.82 17.68
C TYR A 126 23.12 -17.97 17.07
N ASP A 127 22.91 -16.65 16.95
CA ASP A 127 23.87 -15.75 16.29
C ASP A 127 24.99 -15.29 17.24
N ARG A 128 24.71 -15.15 18.54
CA ARG A 128 25.64 -14.58 19.54
C ARG A 128 26.03 -15.54 20.67
N GLY A 129 25.57 -16.80 20.60
CA GLY A 129 25.96 -17.87 21.51
C GLY A 129 25.31 -17.83 22.90
N ALA A 130 25.66 -18.84 23.70
CA ALA A 130 25.10 -19.05 25.05
C ALA A 130 25.38 -17.90 26.03
N ALA A 131 26.43 -17.11 25.79
CA ALA A 131 26.75 -15.92 26.58
C ALA A 131 25.66 -14.83 26.46
N THR A 132 24.92 -14.78 25.35
CA THR A 132 23.85 -13.78 25.13
C THR A 132 22.48 -14.28 25.57
N CYS A 133 22.21 -15.57 25.42
CA CYS A 133 20.96 -16.18 25.84
C CYS A 133 21.18 -17.68 26.01
N THR A 134 20.68 -18.29 27.09
CA THR A 134 20.81 -19.73 27.33
C THR A 134 19.70 -20.55 26.67
N ASN A 135 18.72 -19.90 26.04
CA ASN A 135 17.62 -20.55 25.34
C ASN A 135 18.06 -21.20 24.01
N GLY A 136 18.56 -22.43 24.10
CA GLY A 136 18.85 -23.31 22.97
C GLY A 136 17.66 -24.13 22.47
N LYS A 137 16.43 -23.86 22.95
CA LYS A 137 15.25 -24.63 22.54
C LYS A 137 14.89 -24.35 21.09
N ILE A 138 14.50 -25.40 20.40
CA ILE A 138 14.05 -25.38 19.01
C ILE A 138 12.64 -25.95 18.98
N ILE A 139 11.73 -25.27 18.28
CA ILE A 139 10.35 -25.74 18.15
C ILE A 139 9.92 -25.73 16.68
N ALA A 140 9.25 -26.79 16.23
CA ALA A 140 8.75 -26.87 14.86
C ALA A 140 7.74 -25.74 14.59
N ALA A 141 7.87 -25.07 13.44
CA ALA A 141 7.00 -23.96 13.08
C ALA A 141 5.54 -24.40 13.03
N THR A 142 5.27 -25.58 12.46
CA THR A 142 3.93 -26.17 12.40
C THR A 142 3.29 -26.37 13.78
N THR A 143 4.07 -26.65 14.82
CA THR A 143 3.57 -26.77 16.20
C THR A 143 3.19 -25.41 16.76
N VAL A 144 4.04 -24.39 16.58
CA VAL A 144 3.77 -23.03 17.07
C VAL A 144 2.60 -22.41 16.33
N GLU A 145 2.65 -22.42 15.00
CA GLU A 145 1.62 -21.84 14.14
C GLU A 145 0.25 -22.47 14.42
N ARG A 146 0.17 -23.79 14.58
CA ARG A 146 -1.09 -24.46 14.95
C ARG A 146 -1.63 -23.98 16.30
N ARG A 147 -0.78 -23.85 17.31
CA ARG A 147 -1.20 -23.35 18.65
C ARG A 147 -1.66 -21.90 18.59
N VAL A 148 -0.91 -21.05 17.88
CA VAL A 148 -1.27 -19.64 17.70
C VAL A 148 -2.59 -19.52 16.95
N LEU A 149 -2.76 -20.24 15.83
CA LEU A 149 -4.00 -20.22 15.06
C LEU A 149 -5.18 -20.81 15.85
N ALA A 150 -4.96 -21.84 16.65
CA ALA A 150 -5.99 -22.38 17.54
C ALA A 150 -6.39 -21.34 18.60
N GLY A 151 -5.44 -20.67 19.24
CA GLY A 151 -5.73 -19.59 20.20
C GLY A 151 -6.41 -18.40 19.54
N VAL A 152 -5.97 -18.00 18.35
CA VAL A 152 -6.67 -17.00 17.53
C VAL A 152 -8.09 -17.46 17.24
N LYS A 153 -8.31 -18.71 16.82
CA LYS A 153 -9.66 -19.23 16.63
C LYS A 153 -10.46 -19.13 17.92
N THR A 154 -9.95 -19.62 19.04
CA THR A 154 -10.67 -19.59 20.33
C THR A 154 -10.96 -18.18 20.86
N HIS A 155 -10.09 -17.20 20.61
CA HIS A 155 -10.18 -15.86 21.22
C HIS A 155 -10.66 -14.75 20.26
N LEU A 156 -10.46 -14.89 18.95
CA LEU A 156 -10.95 -13.98 17.91
C LEU A 156 -12.25 -14.47 17.25
N VAL A 157 -12.59 -15.76 17.33
CA VAL A 157 -13.95 -16.27 17.05
C VAL A 157 -14.73 -16.20 18.35
N SER A 158 -14.91 -15.00 18.91
CA SER A 158 -16.03 -14.83 19.83
C SER A 158 -17.30 -14.77 18.96
N PRO A 159 -18.34 -15.54 19.28
CA PRO A 159 -19.61 -15.46 18.55
C PRO A 159 -20.12 -14.01 18.49
N GLU A 160 -19.88 -13.23 19.54
CA GLU A 160 -20.20 -11.81 19.62
C GLU A 160 -19.43 -10.95 18.59
N ALA A 161 -18.12 -11.16 18.43
CA ALA A 161 -17.31 -10.41 17.45
C ALA A 161 -17.67 -10.77 16.02
N ILE A 162 -18.01 -12.04 15.76
CA ILE A 162 -18.48 -12.48 14.44
C ILE A 162 -19.86 -11.93 14.16
N ALA A 163 -20.79 -12.00 15.11
CA ALA A 163 -22.11 -11.40 14.98
C ALA A 163 -22.00 -9.90 14.68
N MET A 164 -21.16 -9.18 15.42
CA MET A 164 -20.89 -7.75 15.19
C MET A 164 -20.28 -7.49 13.81
N ALA A 165 -19.27 -8.28 13.40
CA ALA A 165 -18.65 -8.13 12.08
C ALA A 165 -19.63 -8.42 10.92
N VAL A 166 -20.49 -9.43 11.07
CA VAL A 166 -21.54 -9.76 10.10
C VAL A 166 -22.58 -8.64 10.02
N THR A 167 -23.01 -8.08 11.16
CA THR A 167 -23.93 -6.93 11.20
C THR A 167 -23.33 -5.71 10.49
N LEU A 168 -22.10 -5.33 10.84
CA LEU A 168 -21.42 -4.20 10.20
C LEU A 168 -21.23 -4.40 8.69
N TYR A 169 -20.91 -5.64 8.27
CA TYR A 169 -20.83 -5.96 6.85
C TYR A 169 -22.18 -5.81 6.15
N ARG A 170 -23.28 -6.28 6.76
CA ARG A 170 -24.62 -6.14 6.19
C ARG A 170 -25.02 -4.67 6.06
N GLU A 171 -24.82 -3.88 7.12
CA GLU A 171 -25.09 -2.45 7.10
C GLU A 171 -24.29 -1.73 6.00
N ALA A 172 -22.99 -2.05 5.87
CA ALA A 172 -22.14 -1.48 4.83
C ALA A 172 -22.55 -1.94 3.42
N ALA A 173 -22.94 -3.20 3.25
CA ALA A 173 -23.41 -3.74 1.97
C ALA A 173 -24.75 -3.09 1.56
N GLU A 174 -25.68 -2.93 2.50
CA GLU A 174 -26.94 -2.22 2.26
C GLU A 174 -26.71 -0.75 1.91
N GLU A 175 -25.81 -0.05 2.61
CA GLU A 175 -25.49 1.34 2.28
C GLU A 175 -24.84 1.47 0.92
N HIS A 176 -23.92 0.56 0.58
CA HIS A 176 -23.33 0.51 -0.74
C HIS A 176 -24.38 0.25 -1.83
N GLN A 177 -25.31 -0.67 -1.59
CA GLN A 177 -26.43 -0.93 -2.51
C GLN A 177 -27.32 0.30 -2.67
N ARG A 178 -27.65 1.01 -1.57
CA ARG A 178 -28.40 2.27 -1.62
C ARG A 178 -27.66 3.35 -2.41
N MET A 179 -26.34 3.46 -2.25
CA MET A 179 -25.52 4.39 -3.04
C MET A 179 -25.56 4.05 -4.53
N VAL A 180 -25.32 2.79 -4.89
CA VAL A 180 -25.37 2.32 -6.29
C VAL A 180 -26.75 2.57 -6.88
N GLU A 181 -27.83 2.29 -6.16
CA GLU A 181 -29.19 2.54 -6.62
C GLU A 181 -29.47 4.04 -6.82
N ARG A 182 -29.01 4.91 -5.91
CA ARG A 182 -29.13 6.37 -6.06
C ARG A 182 -28.39 6.90 -7.28
N GLU A 183 -27.21 6.37 -7.60
CA GLU A 183 -26.44 6.75 -8.80
C GLU A 183 -27.08 6.24 -10.09
N ARG A 184 -27.64 5.02 -10.08
CA ARG A 184 -28.26 4.38 -11.26
C ARG A 184 -29.65 4.92 -11.58
N ALA A 185 -30.47 5.21 -10.57
CA ALA A 185 -31.85 5.66 -10.73
C ALA A 185 -32.05 6.82 -11.72
N PRO A 186 -31.25 7.90 -11.72
CA PRO A 186 -31.39 8.97 -12.71
C PRO A 186 -31.02 8.52 -14.13
N MET A 187 -29.98 7.68 -14.28
CA MET A 187 -29.55 7.17 -15.58
C MET A 187 -30.60 6.23 -16.20
N GLU A 188 -31.21 5.37 -15.38
CA GLU A 188 -32.30 4.48 -15.80
C GLU A 188 -33.55 5.29 -16.20
N LYS A 189 -33.89 6.34 -15.45
CA LYS A 189 -34.98 7.28 -15.82
C LYS A 189 -34.69 7.99 -17.14
N GLU A 190 -33.45 8.46 -17.34
CA GLU A 190 -33.03 9.12 -18.58
C GLU A 190 -33.12 8.16 -19.79
N LEU A 191 -32.68 6.91 -19.63
CA LEU A 191 -32.81 5.88 -20.67
C LEU A 191 -34.28 5.62 -21.07
N VAL A 192 -35.19 5.54 -20.10
CA VAL A 192 -36.62 5.38 -20.39
C VAL A 192 -37.17 6.57 -21.18
N GLU A 193 -36.77 7.80 -20.81
CA GLU A 193 -37.21 8.99 -21.53
C GLU A 193 -36.64 9.08 -22.95
N ILE A 194 -35.35 8.77 -23.12
CA ILE A 194 -34.73 8.65 -24.45
C ILE A 194 -35.46 7.61 -25.30
N GLY A 195 -35.81 6.46 -24.73
CA GLY A 195 -36.60 5.43 -25.42
C GLY A 195 -37.94 5.97 -25.94
N ARG A 196 -38.69 6.72 -25.10
CA ARG A 196 -39.94 7.36 -25.51
C ARG A 196 -39.74 8.42 -26.61
N GLN A 197 -38.67 9.19 -26.54
CA GLN A 197 -38.38 10.22 -27.54
C GLN A 197 -38.05 9.60 -28.91
N LEU A 198 -37.26 8.51 -28.92
CA LEU A 198 -36.97 7.75 -30.13
C LEU A 198 -38.24 7.15 -30.75
N GLU A 199 -39.12 6.56 -29.94
CA GLU A 199 -40.40 6.02 -30.39
C GLU A 199 -41.32 7.10 -30.99
N ARG A 200 -41.45 8.26 -30.33
CA ARG A 200 -42.22 9.39 -30.87
C ARG A 200 -41.66 9.89 -32.20
N ALA A 201 -40.34 9.96 -32.34
CA ALA A 201 -39.69 10.37 -33.57
C ALA A 201 -39.99 9.39 -34.73
N GLN A 202 -39.98 8.08 -34.46
CA GLN A 202 -40.36 7.06 -35.43
C GLN A 202 -41.82 7.20 -35.86
N VAL A 203 -42.75 7.42 -34.92
CA VAL A 203 -44.17 7.62 -35.23
C VAL A 203 -44.38 8.86 -36.11
N MET A 204 -43.72 9.99 -35.81
CA MET A 204 -43.81 11.21 -36.64
C MET A 204 -43.30 11.00 -38.06
N PHE A 205 -42.25 10.20 -38.24
CA PHE A 205 -41.74 9.83 -39.56
C PHE A 205 -42.74 8.96 -40.33
N MET A 206 -43.30 7.92 -39.68
CA MET A 206 -44.31 7.05 -40.31
C MET A 206 -45.58 7.81 -40.70
N ALA A 207 -45.95 8.83 -39.93
CA ALA A 207 -47.07 9.71 -40.23
C ALA A 207 -46.75 10.78 -41.31
N GLY A 208 -45.52 10.83 -41.82
CA GLY A 208 -45.09 11.79 -42.84
C GLY A 208 -44.92 13.22 -42.34
N VAL A 209 -44.87 13.44 -41.01
CA VAL A 209 -44.73 14.77 -40.40
C VAL A 209 -43.30 15.29 -40.50
N VAL A 210 -42.32 14.39 -40.50
CA VAL A 210 -40.89 14.72 -40.61
C VAL A 210 -40.23 13.85 -41.68
N ASP A 211 -39.23 14.40 -42.38
CA ASP A 211 -38.44 13.68 -43.37
C ASP A 211 -37.28 12.89 -42.73
N LEU A 212 -36.62 12.05 -43.52
CA LEU A 212 -35.55 11.16 -43.06
C LEU A 212 -34.32 11.92 -42.53
N ASN A 213 -33.97 13.08 -43.11
CA ASN A 213 -32.82 13.86 -42.64
C ASN A 213 -33.13 14.48 -41.29
N THR A 214 -34.34 15.02 -41.12
CA THR A 214 -34.81 15.54 -39.84
C THR A 214 -34.87 14.45 -38.76
N LEU A 215 -35.33 13.24 -39.11
CA LEU A 215 -35.34 12.10 -38.20
C LEU A 215 -33.91 11.78 -37.73
N LYS A 216 -32.98 11.56 -38.67
CA LYS A 216 -31.58 11.24 -38.35
C LYS A 216 -30.92 12.30 -37.48
N ALA A 217 -31.13 13.58 -37.79
CA ALA A 217 -30.57 14.70 -37.03
C ALA A 217 -31.10 14.74 -35.58
N ARG A 218 -32.35 14.31 -35.34
CA ARG A 218 -32.97 14.29 -34.02
C ARG A 218 -32.65 13.01 -33.23
N THR A 219 -32.51 11.86 -33.90
CA THR A 219 -32.27 10.57 -33.21
C THR A 219 -30.80 10.28 -32.96
N ALA A 220 -29.87 10.75 -33.80
CA ALA A 220 -28.44 10.49 -33.62
C ALA A 220 -27.89 10.88 -32.22
N PRO A 221 -28.13 12.09 -31.69
CA PRO A 221 -27.63 12.43 -30.34
C PRO A 221 -28.31 11.63 -29.22
N LEU A 222 -29.57 11.23 -29.42
CA LEU A 222 -30.31 10.39 -28.47
C LEU A 222 -29.76 8.96 -28.43
N GLU A 223 -29.40 8.42 -29.59
CA GLU A 223 -28.77 7.09 -29.68
C GLU A 223 -27.37 7.10 -29.07
N GLU A 224 -26.56 8.13 -29.33
CA GLU A 224 -25.26 8.32 -28.71
C GLU A 224 -25.38 8.36 -27.18
N ARG A 225 -26.28 9.20 -26.66
CA ARG A 225 -26.53 9.29 -25.21
C ARG A 225 -27.03 7.98 -24.61
N ARG A 226 -27.90 7.25 -25.33
CA ARG A 226 -28.35 5.91 -24.94
C ARG A 226 -27.18 4.93 -24.85
N HIS A 227 -26.24 4.98 -25.79
CA HIS A 227 -25.04 4.14 -25.76
C HIS A 227 -24.14 4.48 -24.57
N GLU A 228 -23.92 5.77 -24.29
CA GLU A 228 -23.17 6.22 -23.11
C GLU A 228 -23.78 5.73 -21.80
N LEU A 229 -25.08 5.94 -21.61
CA LEU A 229 -25.78 5.56 -20.37
C LEU A 229 -25.76 4.04 -20.15
N ASN A 230 -25.96 3.25 -21.21
CA ASN A 230 -25.86 1.80 -21.13
C ASN A 230 -24.43 1.35 -20.77
N ALA A 231 -23.40 2.00 -21.33
CA ALA A 231 -22.02 1.71 -20.97
C ALA A 231 -21.75 2.02 -19.49
N LEU A 232 -22.19 3.17 -18.99
CA LEU A 232 -22.05 3.56 -17.58
C LEU A 232 -22.77 2.58 -16.63
N LEU A 233 -24.00 2.19 -16.96
CA LEU A 233 -24.77 1.24 -16.15
C LEU A 233 -24.21 -0.18 -16.16
N SER A 234 -23.47 -0.57 -17.20
CA SER A 234 -22.78 -1.87 -17.27
C SER A 234 -21.59 -1.96 -16.32
N VAL A 235 -20.88 -0.84 -16.11
CA VAL A 235 -19.75 -0.74 -15.19
C VAL A 235 -20.23 -0.66 -13.73
N ALA A 236 -21.35 0.00 -13.48
CA ALA A 236 -21.98 0.13 -12.16
C ALA A 236 -22.87 -1.06 -11.79
N ALA A 237 -22.53 -2.29 -12.20
CA ALA A 237 -23.30 -3.48 -11.88
C ALA A 237 -23.14 -3.85 -10.39
N PRO A 238 -24.23 -4.13 -9.65
CA PRO A 238 -24.14 -4.50 -8.24
C PRO A 238 -23.41 -5.84 -8.08
N GLN A 239 -22.35 -5.87 -7.27
CA GLN A 239 -21.73 -7.13 -6.84
C GLN A 239 -22.61 -7.77 -5.77
N ASN A 240 -23.22 -8.90 -6.08
CA ASN A 240 -24.11 -9.64 -5.19
C ASN A 240 -23.33 -10.55 -4.22
N VAL A 241 -22.43 -9.99 -3.42
CA VAL A 241 -21.79 -10.75 -2.33
C VAL A 241 -22.68 -10.67 -1.09
N GLN A 242 -23.71 -11.51 -1.05
CA GLN A 242 -24.54 -11.71 0.14
C GLN A 242 -23.89 -12.74 1.08
N LEU A 243 -23.59 -12.34 2.31
CA LEU A 243 -23.15 -13.29 3.34
C LEU A 243 -24.35 -14.13 3.80
N HIS A 244 -24.17 -15.45 3.81
CA HIS A 244 -25.21 -16.38 4.25
C HIS A 244 -25.64 -16.08 5.70
N PRO A 245 -26.94 -16.15 6.04
CA PRO A 245 -27.44 -15.75 7.37
C PRO A 245 -26.78 -16.47 8.55
N GLY A 246 -26.40 -17.74 8.38
CA GLY A 246 -25.78 -18.59 9.40
C GLY A 246 -24.24 -18.53 9.49
N VAL A 247 -23.57 -17.55 8.88
CA VAL A 247 -22.09 -17.44 8.93
C VAL A 247 -21.57 -17.23 10.37
N ALA A 248 -22.41 -16.73 11.28
CA ALA A 248 -22.06 -16.54 12.68
C ALA A 248 -22.25 -17.79 13.57
N GLU A 249 -22.92 -18.84 13.06
CA GLU A 249 -23.31 -20.03 13.82
C GLU A 249 -22.43 -21.27 13.53
N ALA A 250 -21.39 -21.13 12.70
CA ALA A 250 -20.46 -22.20 12.28
C ALA A 250 -19.04 -22.02 12.87
#